data_AF-A0A378XV64-F1
#
_entry.id   AF-A0A378XV64-F1
#
_cell.length_a   1.000
_cell.length_b   1.000
_cell.length_c   1.000
_cell.angle_alpha   90.00
_cell.angle_beta   90.00
_cell.angle_gamma   90.00
#
_symmetry.space_group_name_H-M   'P 1'
#
loop_
_entity.id
_entity.type
_entity.pdbx_description
1 polymer ?
#
loop_
_entity_poly.entity_id
_entity_poly.type
_entity_poly.pdbx_seq_one_letter_code
_entity_poly.pdbx_strand_id
1 'polypeptide(L)'
;MKEAVRNQLQINLENLDIPSYNHIILDVIKSEVEKSIHSVGVAKMQENLQELLGTKREEVNFSELIKEMVEDECELNELDYEEVQEITVHVDADRRVLSFIYFDPEPDKSQYNCKYRLVLDKEGYINSVEIADKSFDKKTIMGGLYGLEATLFKLYTHGSKVIMDDYETEFSNPEHE
;
A
#
# COMPACT_ATOMS: atom_id res chain seq x y z
N MET A 1 -8.88 -3.61 36.90
CA MET A 1 -8.18 -4.36 35.83
C MET A 1 -8.52 -3.86 34.42
N LYS A 2 -9.80 -3.76 34.01
CA LYS A 2 -10.18 -3.20 32.69
C LYS A 2 -9.67 -1.76 32.44
N GLU A 3 -9.65 -0.90 33.46
CA GLU A 3 -9.16 0.49 33.32
C GLU A 3 -7.63 0.61 33.27
N ALA A 4 -6.89 -0.25 33.97
CA ALA A 4 -5.43 -0.22 33.97
C ALA A 4 -4.83 -0.61 32.61
N VAL A 5 -5.47 -1.58 31.95
CA VAL A 5 -5.11 -2.01 30.58
C VAL A 5 -5.50 -0.92 29.57
N ARG A 6 -6.66 -0.28 29.73
CA ARG A 6 -7.12 0.84 28.89
C ARG A 6 -6.21 2.07 28.96
N ASN A 7 -5.66 2.37 30.14
CA ASN A 7 -4.71 3.47 30.35
C ASN A 7 -3.29 3.14 29.86
N GLN A 8 -2.85 1.88 29.89
CA GLN A 8 -1.57 1.47 29.27
C GLN A 8 -1.63 1.39 27.73
N LEU A 9 -2.83 1.19 27.18
CA LEU A 9 -3.13 1.18 25.75
C LEU A 9 -3.48 2.57 25.19
N GLN A 10 -3.33 3.64 25.97
CA GLN A 10 -3.09 4.96 25.38
C GLN A 10 -1.75 4.89 24.65
N ILE A 11 -1.76 4.27 23.48
CA ILE A 11 -0.78 4.53 22.43
C ILE A 11 -0.79 6.05 22.34
N ASN A 12 0.33 6.67 22.71
CA ASN A 12 0.52 8.11 22.55
C ASN A 12 0.60 8.37 21.05
N LEU A 13 -0.57 8.40 20.41
CA LEU A 13 -0.78 8.75 19.01
C LEU A 13 -0.34 10.18 18.74
N GLU A 14 -0.15 10.99 19.79
CA GLU A 14 0.47 12.32 19.73
C GLU A 14 2.00 12.26 19.49
N ASN A 15 2.66 11.16 19.86
CA ASN A 15 4.11 10.95 19.65
C ASN A 15 4.42 10.13 18.40
N LEU A 16 3.41 9.46 17.85
CA LEU A 16 3.46 8.87 16.53
C LEU A 16 3.19 10.03 15.57
N ASP A 17 4.21 10.44 14.80
CA ASP A 17 4.11 11.45 13.74
C ASP A 17 3.27 10.91 12.57
N ILE A 18 2.07 10.38 12.88
CA ILE A 18 1.09 9.91 11.92
C ILE A 18 0.51 11.17 11.30
N PRO A 19 0.70 11.40 10.00
CA PRO A 19 0.01 12.47 9.30
C PRO A 19 -1.48 12.36 9.62
N SER A 20 -2.10 13.48 9.99
CA SER A 20 -3.40 13.57 10.68
C SER A 20 -4.63 12.99 9.93
N TYR A 21 -4.42 12.22 8.86
CA TYR A 21 -5.39 11.99 7.82
C TYR A 21 -6.10 10.65 7.85
N ASN A 22 -5.66 9.65 8.62
CA ASN A 22 -6.27 8.33 8.50
C ASN A 22 -6.97 7.84 9.76
N HIS A 23 -8.21 8.30 9.94
CA HIS A 23 -9.14 7.76 10.94
C HIS A 23 -9.28 6.23 10.86
N ILE A 24 -9.09 5.65 9.66
CA ILE A 24 -9.12 4.20 9.44
C ILE A 24 -7.97 3.50 10.17
N ILE A 25 -6.75 4.05 10.11
CA ILE A 25 -5.60 3.50 10.83
C ILE A 25 -5.90 3.52 12.33
N LEU A 26 -6.41 4.63 12.85
CA LEU A 26 -6.80 4.73 14.26
C LEU A 26 -7.88 3.72 14.65
N ASP A 27 -8.84 3.45 13.78
CA ASP A 27 -9.93 2.51 14.05
C ASP A 27 -9.51 1.04 13.92
N VAL A 28 -8.56 0.73 13.02
CA VAL A 28 -7.90 -0.58 12.94
C VAL A 28 -7.07 -0.82 14.19
N ILE A 29 -6.23 0.15 14.58
CA ILE A 29 -5.44 0.09 15.81
C ILE A 29 -6.37 -0.14 17.00
N LYS A 30 -7.41 0.67 17.16
CA LYS A 30 -8.39 0.50 18.25
C LYS A 30 -9.05 -0.88 18.24
N SER A 31 -9.43 -1.38 17.07
CA SER A 31 -10.07 -2.68 16.95
C SER A 31 -9.15 -3.84 17.31
N GLU A 32 -7.88 -3.76 16.93
CA GLU A 32 -6.90 -4.80 17.21
C GLU A 32 -6.49 -4.80 18.68
N VAL A 33 -6.39 -3.59 19.25
CA VAL A 33 -6.24 -3.36 20.68
C VAL A 33 -7.39 -4.01 21.46
N GLU A 34 -8.65 -3.78 21.06
CA GLU A 34 -9.83 -4.35 21.73
C GLU A 34 -9.88 -5.88 21.67
N LYS A 35 -9.42 -6.49 20.56
CA LYS A 35 -9.33 -7.94 20.39
C LYS A 35 -8.22 -8.58 21.24
N SER A 36 -7.12 -7.86 21.46
CA SER A 36 -5.90 -8.36 22.10
C SER A 36 -5.88 -8.27 23.64
N ILE A 37 -6.96 -7.76 24.27
CA ILE A 37 -7.10 -7.65 25.74
C ILE A 37 -7.03 -9.02 26.47
N HIS A 38 -7.10 -10.14 25.74
CA HIS A 38 -7.08 -11.50 26.31
C HIS A 38 -5.71 -12.20 26.40
N SER A 39 -4.61 -11.45 26.53
CA SER A 39 -3.26 -11.85 27.00
C SER A 39 -2.24 -12.31 25.94
N VAL A 40 -0.97 -11.96 26.19
CA VAL A 40 0.27 -12.21 25.40
C VAL A 40 0.42 -11.44 24.07
N GLY A 41 -0.67 -11.01 23.42
CA GLY A 41 -0.63 -10.34 22.11
C GLY A 41 -0.11 -8.89 22.06
N VAL A 42 -0.10 -8.17 23.19
CA VAL A 42 0.13 -6.71 23.20
C VAL A 42 1.54 -6.30 22.76
N ALA A 43 2.59 -7.03 23.16
CA ALA A 43 3.97 -6.69 22.80
C ALA A 43 4.26 -6.95 21.32
N LYS A 44 3.81 -8.10 20.80
CA LYS A 44 3.92 -8.44 19.37
C LYS A 44 3.08 -7.51 18.50
N MET A 45 1.93 -7.04 19.02
CA MET A 45 1.11 -6.03 18.38
C MET A 45 1.80 -4.66 18.35
N GLN A 46 2.47 -4.24 19.42
CA GLN A 46 3.26 -3.00 19.42
C GLN A 46 4.39 -3.05 18.39
N GLU A 47 5.06 -4.20 18.26
CA GLU A 47 6.11 -4.43 17.28
C GLU A 47 5.56 -4.36 15.83
N ASN A 48 4.47 -5.08 15.55
CA ASN A 48 3.79 -5.03 14.24
C ASN A 48 3.23 -3.62 13.92
N LEU A 49 2.73 -2.91 14.92
CA LEU A 49 2.25 -1.53 14.76
C LEU A 49 3.40 -0.57 14.54
N GLN A 50 4.56 -0.73 15.20
CA GLN A 50 5.73 0.10 14.91
C GLN A 50 6.33 -0.19 13.53
N GLU A 51 6.26 -1.44 13.06
CA GLU A 51 6.66 -1.82 11.71
C GLU A 51 5.70 -1.24 10.65
N LEU A 52 4.39 -1.25 10.93
CA LEU A 52 3.34 -0.66 10.08
C LEU A 52 3.29 0.87 10.09
N LEU A 53 3.66 1.49 11.21
CA LEU A 53 3.59 2.94 11.47
C LEU A 53 4.98 3.56 11.58
N GLY A 54 5.99 2.92 10.98
CA GLY A 54 7.38 3.36 11.01
C GLY A 54 7.51 4.87 10.75
N THR A 55 8.48 5.49 11.41
CA THR A 55 8.61 6.97 11.47
C THR A 55 9.31 7.59 10.27
N LYS A 56 9.50 6.86 9.17
CA LYS A 56 10.28 7.34 8.04
C LYS A 56 9.39 7.57 6.83
N ARG A 57 9.26 8.84 6.43
CA ARG A 57 8.81 9.20 5.07
C ARG A 57 9.83 8.63 4.10
N GLU A 58 9.45 7.58 3.39
CA GLU A 58 10.29 6.95 2.37
C GLU A 58 9.88 7.50 0.99
N GLU A 59 10.87 7.67 0.12
CA GLU A 59 10.63 7.89 -1.30
C GLU A 59 10.71 6.51 -1.97
N VAL A 60 9.78 6.23 -2.87
CA VAL A 60 9.75 5.00 -3.66
C VAL A 60 9.63 5.36 -5.13
N ASN A 61 10.39 4.67 -5.98
CA ASN A 61 10.26 4.84 -7.42
C ASN A 61 9.01 4.11 -7.92
N PHE A 62 8.32 4.68 -8.89
CA PHE A 62 7.12 4.03 -9.43
C PHE A 62 7.49 2.73 -10.16
N SER A 63 8.66 2.68 -10.81
CA SER A 63 9.17 1.44 -11.44
C SER A 63 9.36 0.29 -10.44
N GLU A 64 9.66 0.56 -9.16
CA GLU A 64 9.76 -0.48 -8.12
C GLU A 64 8.39 -1.08 -7.78
N LEU A 65 7.34 -0.25 -7.74
CA LEU A 65 5.98 -0.71 -7.52
C LEU A 65 5.46 -1.56 -8.69
N ILE A 66 5.83 -1.21 -9.91
CA ILE A 66 5.51 -2.01 -11.10
C ILE A 66 6.20 -3.37 -11.04
N LYS A 67 7.49 -3.42 -10.70
CA LYS A 67 8.23 -4.68 -10.57
C LYS A 67 7.64 -5.58 -9.49
N GLU A 68 7.34 -5.02 -8.32
CA GLU A 68 6.70 -5.78 -7.24
C GLU A 68 5.33 -6.32 -7.66
N MET A 69 4.51 -5.52 -8.36
CA MET A 69 3.24 -6.01 -8.93
C MET A 69 3.44 -7.21 -9.86
N VAL A 70 4.42 -7.11 -10.76
CA VAL A 70 4.70 -8.13 -11.75
C VAL A 70 5.22 -9.41 -11.07
N GLU A 71 6.12 -9.29 -10.10
CA GLU A 71 6.62 -10.42 -9.31
C GLU A 71 5.51 -11.11 -8.51
N ASP A 72 4.57 -10.35 -7.97
CA ASP A 72 3.48 -10.88 -7.13
C ASP A 72 2.33 -11.49 -7.93
N GLU A 73 2.04 -10.97 -9.13
CA GLU A 73 0.80 -11.27 -9.86
C GLU A 73 0.99 -11.83 -11.26
N CYS A 74 2.18 -11.71 -11.85
CA CYS A 74 2.44 -12.22 -13.19
C CYS A 74 3.28 -13.51 -13.13
N GLU A 75 2.84 -14.54 -13.85
CA GLU A 75 3.53 -15.83 -13.92
C GLU A 75 4.62 -15.80 -15.01
N LEU A 76 5.57 -14.86 -14.93
CA LEU A 76 6.56 -14.63 -16.00
C LEU A 76 7.42 -15.86 -16.34
N ASN A 77 7.68 -16.73 -15.37
CA ASN A 77 8.45 -17.96 -15.58
C ASN A 77 7.70 -19.01 -16.40
N GLU A 78 6.40 -18.83 -16.62
CA GLU A 78 5.57 -19.69 -17.47
C GLU A 78 5.52 -19.22 -18.93
N LEU A 79 6.09 -18.05 -19.24
CA LEU A 79 6.14 -17.50 -20.59
C LEU A 79 7.18 -18.23 -21.45
N ASP A 80 6.81 -18.52 -22.70
CA ASP A 80 7.74 -19.01 -23.71
C ASP A 80 8.72 -17.90 -24.18
N TYR A 81 9.80 -18.29 -24.89
CA TYR A 81 10.87 -17.38 -25.33
C TYR A 81 10.42 -16.14 -26.12
N GLU A 82 9.34 -16.26 -26.90
CA GLU A 82 8.80 -15.16 -27.72
C GLU A 82 7.59 -14.47 -27.07
N GLU A 83 7.13 -14.96 -25.91
CA GLU A 83 5.97 -14.41 -25.22
C GLU A 83 6.35 -13.26 -24.28
N VAL A 84 5.44 -12.30 -24.18
CA VAL A 84 5.59 -11.10 -23.37
C VAL A 84 4.31 -10.90 -22.58
N GLN A 85 4.45 -10.63 -21.28
CA GLN A 85 3.38 -10.14 -20.43
C GLN A 85 3.28 -8.62 -20.58
N GLU A 86 2.15 -8.14 -21.10
CA GLU A 86 1.81 -6.73 -21.10
C GLU A 86 1.01 -6.37 -19.85
N ILE A 87 1.25 -5.19 -19.28
CA ILE A 87 0.48 -4.63 -18.16
C ILE A 87 -0.19 -3.32 -18.56
N THR A 88 -1.21 -2.91 -17.81
CA THR A 88 -1.85 -1.60 -18.01
C THR A 88 -1.28 -0.56 -17.06
N VAL A 89 -0.92 0.63 -17.59
CA VAL A 89 -0.63 1.83 -16.78
C VAL A 89 -1.27 3.07 -17.43
N HIS A 90 -2.06 3.82 -16.65
CA HIS A 90 -2.57 5.14 -17.01
C HIS A 90 -2.09 6.19 -16.01
N VAL A 91 -1.55 7.30 -16.51
CA VAL A 91 -1.09 8.43 -15.70
C VAL A 91 -1.82 9.69 -16.14
N ASP A 92 -2.71 10.19 -15.29
CA ASP A 92 -3.35 11.50 -15.42
C ASP A 92 -2.73 12.47 -14.40
N ALA A 93 -1.64 13.12 -14.81
CA ALA A 93 -0.87 14.01 -13.95
C ALA A 93 -1.27 15.48 -14.15
N ASP A 94 -2.08 16.03 -13.23
CA ASP A 94 -2.21 17.49 -13.08
C ASP A 94 -1.30 17.99 -11.96
N ARG A 95 -0.12 18.51 -12.37
CA ARG A 95 0.90 19.05 -11.47
C ARG A 95 0.42 20.21 -10.58
N ARG A 96 -0.78 20.76 -10.81
CA ARG A 96 -1.34 21.84 -10.00
C ARG A 96 -2.24 21.36 -8.87
N VAL A 97 -2.78 20.14 -8.94
CA VAL A 97 -3.83 19.69 -8.02
C VAL A 97 -3.54 18.29 -7.48
N LEU A 98 -3.78 17.26 -8.29
CA LEU A 98 -3.59 15.86 -7.94
C LEU A 98 -3.12 15.11 -9.19
N SER A 99 -2.28 14.10 -8.99
CA SER A 99 -1.97 13.13 -10.04
C SER A 99 -2.69 11.83 -9.74
N PHE A 100 -3.29 11.23 -10.76
CA PHE A 100 -3.97 9.94 -10.67
C PHE A 100 -3.18 8.91 -11.47
N ILE A 101 -2.82 7.82 -10.81
CA ILE A 101 -2.08 6.72 -11.40
C ILE A 101 -2.95 5.48 -11.26
N TYR A 102 -3.20 4.81 -12.38
CA TYR A 102 -3.98 3.58 -12.45
C TYR A 102 -3.11 2.51 -13.08
N PHE A 103 -3.02 1.34 -12.48
CA PHE A 103 -2.22 0.25 -13.03
C PHE A 103 -2.79 -1.12 -12.68
N ASP A 104 -2.55 -2.09 -13.55
CA ASP A 104 -3.15 -3.42 -13.49
C ASP A 104 -2.18 -4.45 -14.12
N PRO A 105 -2.03 -5.65 -13.53
CA PRO A 105 -1.25 -6.72 -14.14
C PRO A 105 -1.85 -7.22 -15.46
N GLU A 106 -3.16 -7.04 -15.70
CA GLU A 106 -3.79 -7.39 -16.95
C GLU A 106 -3.67 -6.25 -17.99
N PRO A 107 -3.45 -6.58 -19.27
CA PRO A 107 -3.40 -5.60 -20.36
C PRO A 107 -4.80 -5.06 -20.70
N ASP A 108 -4.83 -4.00 -21.50
CA ASP A 108 -6.04 -3.39 -22.09
C ASP A 108 -7.14 -2.98 -21.09
N LYS A 109 -6.78 -2.73 -19.82
CA LYS A 109 -7.74 -2.20 -18.84
C LYS A 109 -8.01 -0.73 -19.10
N SER A 110 -9.27 -0.33 -19.05
CA SER A 110 -9.60 1.09 -18.94
C SER A 110 -9.21 1.61 -17.55
N GLN A 111 -8.77 2.87 -17.45
CA GLN A 111 -8.30 3.47 -16.19
C GLN A 111 -9.16 3.17 -14.94
N TYR A 112 -10.50 3.24 -15.05
CA TYR A 112 -11.40 3.03 -13.90
C TYR A 112 -11.66 1.55 -13.57
N ASN A 113 -11.13 0.62 -14.38
CA ASN A 113 -11.21 -0.82 -14.16
C ASN A 113 -9.86 -1.42 -13.75
N CYS A 114 -8.82 -0.60 -13.58
CA CYS A 114 -7.53 -1.08 -13.08
C CYS A 114 -7.64 -1.46 -11.59
N LYS A 115 -6.98 -2.55 -11.22
CA LYS A 115 -6.92 -3.06 -9.84
C LYS A 115 -6.33 -2.03 -8.90
N TYR A 116 -5.23 -1.36 -9.26
CA TYR A 116 -4.55 -0.41 -8.39
C TYR A 116 -4.77 1.02 -8.82
N ARG A 117 -5.02 1.88 -7.83
CA ARG A 117 -5.13 3.33 -8.04
C ARG A 117 -4.42 4.08 -6.93
N LEU A 118 -3.51 4.96 -7.34
CA LEU A 118 -2.84 5.93 -6.47
C LEU A 118 -3.30 7.34 -6.82
N VAL A 119 -3.52 8.13 -5.78
CA VAL A 119 -3.71 9.57 -5.91
C VAL A 119 -2.56 10.24 -5.20
N LEU A 120 -1.78 11.03 -5.93
CA LEU A 120 -0.67 11.80 -5.40
C LEU A 120 -1.07 13.27 -5.27
N ASP A 121 -0.57 13.94 -4.25
CA ASP A 121 -0.63 15.39 -4.15
C ASP A 121 0.31 16.07 -5.15
N LYS A 122 0.26 17.40 -5.20
CA LYS A 122 1.12 18.22 -6.08
C LYS A 122 2.63 18.02 -5.87
N GLU A 123 3.06 17.50 -4.72
CA GLU A 123 4.47 17.27 -4.37
C GLU A 123 4.88 15.81 -4.56
N GLY A 124 3.94 14.93 -4.95
CA GLY A 124 4.15 13.51 -5.20
C GLY A 124 3.88 12.62 -3.98
N TYR A 125 3.37 13.15 -2.87
CA TYR A 125 3.03 12.36 -1.70
C TYR A 125 1.71 11.62 -1.90
N ILE A 126 1.64 10.39 -1.40
CA ILE A 126 0.43 9.57 -1.51
C ILE A 126 -0.68 10.21 -0.68
N ASN A 127 -1.74 10.65 -1.37
CA ASN A 127 -2.96 11.18 -0.79
C ASN A 127 -4.01 10.07 -0.57
N SER A 128 -4.12 9.09 -1.48
CA SER A 128 -4.99 7.91 -1.29
C SER A 128 -4.56 6.72 -2.14
N VAL A 129 -4.97 5.53 -1.71
CA VAL A 129 -4.78 4.25 -2.41
C VAL A 129 -6.12 3.49 -2.45
N GLU A 130 -6.46 2.94 -3.61
CA GLU A 130 -7.59 2.03 -3.81
C GLU A 130 -7.12 0.74 -4.49
N ILE A 131 -7.66 -0.41 -4.06
CA ILE A 131 -7.35 -1.74 -4.59
C ILE A 131 -8.67 -2.45 -4.93
N ALA A 132 -8.89 -2.81 -6.19
CA ALA A 132 -10.08 -3.51 -6.69
C ALA A 132 -11.40 -2.89 -6.21
N ASP A 133 -11.55 -1.57 -6.43
CA ASP A 133 -12.69 -0.73 -5.98
C ASP A 133 -12.91 -0.68 -4.45
N LYS A 134 -11.96 -1.21 -3.67
CA LYS A 134 -11.96 -1.11 -2.22
C LYS A 134 -10.89 -0.12 -1.80
N SER A 135 -11.32 0.95 -1.14
CA SER A 135 -10.44 1.65 -0.23
C SER A 135 -9.96 0.67 0.85
N PHE A 136 -8.82 0.91 1.47
CA PHE A 136 -8.42 0.20 2.69
C PHE A 136 -9.47 0.38 3.78
N ASP A 137 -10.48 -0.48 3.82
CA ASP A 137 -11.47 -0.52 4.86
C ASP A 137 -11.02 -1.49 5.96
N LYS A 138 -11.67 -1.41 7.12
CA LYS A 138 -11.34 -2.25 8.27
C LYS A 138 -11.41 -3.75 7.93
N LYS A 139 -12.29 -4.19 7.03
CA LYS A 139 -12.40 -5.61 6.70
C LYS A 139 -11.26 -6.07 5.80
N THR A 140 -10.85 -5.25 4.83
CA THR A 140 -9.73 -5.52 3.93
C THR A 140 -8.42 -5.65 4.71
N ILE A 141 -8.14 -4.70 5.61
CA ILE A 141 -6.91 -4.72 6.43
C ILE A 141 -6.89 -5.94 7.37
N MET A 142 -8.04 -6.32 7.93
CA MET A 142 -8.16 -7.49 8.81
C MET A 142 -8.20 -8.84 8.07
N GLY A 143 -8.38 -8.84 6.74
CA GLY A 143 -8.37 -10.03 5.90
C GLY A 143 -6.96 -10.53 5.56
N GLY A 144 -5.94 -9.73 5.84
CA GLY A 144 -4.55 -9.97 5.45
C GLY A 144 -4.22 -9.20 4.17
N LEU A 145 -3.17 -8.39 4.23
CA LEU A 145 -2.56 -7.74 3.06
C LEU A 145 -1.27 -8.48 2.75
N TYR A 146 -1.02 -8.75 1.46
CA TYR A 146 0.16 -9.50 0.99
C TYR A 146 0.71 -8.84 -0.26
N GLY A 147 2.01 -9.06 -0.53
CA GLY A 147 2.70 -8.50 -1.69
C GLY A 147 2.53 -6.98 -1.79
N LEU A 148 2.29 -6.50 -3.00
CA LEU A 148 2.09 -5.10 -3.34
C LEU A 148 0.97 -4.45 -2.53
N GLU A 149 -0.10 -5.18 -2.18
CA GLU A 149 -1.18 -4.63 -1.36
C GLU A 149 -0.66 -4.20 0.03
N ALA A 150 0.24 -4.98 0.61
CA ALA A 150 0.89 -4.66 1.89
C ALA A 150 1.87 -3.49 1.73
N THR A 151 2.63 -3.45 0.64
CA THR A 151 3.55 -2.35 0.34
C THR A 151 2.83 -1.03 0.12
N LEU A 152 1.77 -1.00 -0.71
CA LEU A 152 0.97 0.19 -0.93
C LEU A 152 0.27 0.67 0.34
N PHE A 153 -0.19 -0.26 1.19
CA PHE A 153 -0.74 0.10 2.50
C PHE A 153 0.31 0.79 3.36
N LYS A 154 1.51 0.23 3.44
CA LYS A 154 2.63 0.81 4.18
C LYS A 154 2.98 2.20 3.64
N LEU A 155 3.16 2.35 2.34
CA LEU A 155 3.50 3.64 1.73
C LEU A 155 2.43 4.71 1.99
N TYR A 156 1.16 4.31 1.94
CA TYR A 156 0.04 5.17 2.29
C TYR A 156 0.05 5.57 3.77
N THR A 157 0.28 4.63 4.69
CA THR A 157 0.32 4.93 6.14
C THR A 157 1.49 5.84 6.52
N HIS A 158 2.60 5.75 5.79
CA HIS A 158 3.80 6.58 6.01
C HIS A 158 3.71 7.97 5.34
N GLY A 159 2.71 8.21 4.48
CA GLY A 159 2.67 9.39 3.64
C GLY A 159 3.91 9.50 2.75
N SER A 160 4.33 8.36 2.19
CA SER A 160 5.51 8.25 1.34
C SER A 160 5.35 9.04 0.04
N LYS A 161 6.48 9.39 -0.57
CA LYS A 161 6.51 10.07 -1.86
C LYS A 161 6.76 9.06 -2.97
N VAL A 162 5.95 9.11 -4.02
CA VAL A 162 6.19 8.35 -5.25
C VAL A 162 6.97 9.22 -6.22
N ILE A 163 8.13 8.74 -6.64
CA ILE A 163 8.96 9.35 -7.66
C ILE A 163 8.56 8.73 -9.00
N MET A 164 7.99 9.54 -9.90
CA MET A 164 7.69 9.11 -11.26
C MET A 164 8.99 9.08 -12.07
N ASP A 165 9.57 7.89 -12.20
CA ASP A 165 10.71 7.56 -13.04
C ASP A 165 10.29 6.77 -14.29
N ASP A 166 11.26 6.36 -15.11
CA ASP A 166 10.99 5.53 -16.29
C ASP A 166 10.62 4.11 -15.84
N TYR A 167 9.53 3.56 -16.40
CA TYR A 167 9.02 2.24 -16.07
C TYR A 167 8.69 1.42 -17.33
N GLU A 168 8.71 0.10 -17.18
CA GLU A 168 8.36 -0.87 -18.22
C GLU A 168 6.88 -1.23 -18.15
N THR A 169 6.31 -1.65 -19.29
CA THR A 169 4.93 -2.15 -19.39
C THR A 169 4.86 -3.50 -20.11
N GLU A 170 6.00 -4.04 -20.50
CA GLU A 170 6.18 -5.26 -21.26
C GLU A 170 7.30 -6.07 -20.58
N PHE A 171 7.00 -7.31 -20.20
CA PHE A 171 7.91 -8.16 -19.44
C PHE A 171 8.04 -9.53 -20.10
N SER A 172 9.27 -9.97 -20.37
CA SER A 172 9.59 -11.30 -20.88
C SER A 172 9.90 -12.29 -19.76
N ASN A 173 10.07 -13.56 -20.12
CA ASN A 173 10.61 -14.55 -19.18
C ASN A 173 12.04 -14.15 -18.75
N PRO A 174 12.30 -13.93 -17.45
CA PRO A 174 13.61 -13.49 -16.96
C PRO A 174 14.72 -14.55 -17.13
N GLU A 175 14.39 -15.83 -17.34
CA GLU A 175 15.38 -16.86 -17.65
C GLU A 175 15.93 -16.78 -19.09
N HIS A 176 15.37 -15.89 -19.92
CA HIS A 176 15.68 -15.75 -21.34
C HIS A 176 16.28 -14.39 -21.73
N GLU A 177 16.53 -13.52 -20.75
CA GLU A 177 17.18 -12.20 -20.90
C GLU A 177 18.73 -12.25 -20.93
#